data_AF-A0ABD0R4I6-F1
#
_entry.id   AF-A0ABD0R4I6-F1
#
_cell.length_a   1.000
_cell.length_b   1.000
_cell.length_c   1.000
_cell.angle_alpha   90.00
_cell.angle_beta   90.00
_cell.angle_gamma   90.00
#
_symmetry.space_group_name_H-M   'P 1'
#
loop_
_entity.id
_entity.type
_entity.pdbx_description
1 polymer ?
#
loop_
_entity_poly.entity_id
_entity_poly.type
_entity_poly.pdbx_seq_one_letter_code
_entity_poly.pdbx_strand_id
1 'polypeptide(L)' 'MEGGIISNQQITASSTHRALFGLQKWYPYFARLNKKGLVNAWTAAENDRWPWIQ' A
#
# COMPACT_ATOMS: atom_id res chain seq x y z
N MET A 1 -6.86 8.55 8.63
CA MET A 1 -6.38 7.29 8.00
C MET A 1 -6.41 6.09 8.95
N GLU A 2 -5.92 6.23 10.18
CA GLU A 2 -5.81 5.13 11.16
C GLU A 2 -7.16 4.49 11.56
N GLY A 3 -8.16 5.31 11.91
CA GLY A 3 -9.45 4.84 12.45
C GLY A 3 -10.40 4.15 11.46
N GLY A 4 -9.93 3.70 10.29
CA GLY A 4 -10.73 2.88 9.36
C GLY A 4 -11.88 3.57 8.61
N ILE A 5 -12.18 4.85 8.90
CA ILE A 5 -13.28 5.62 8.28
C ILE A 5 -13.12 5.74 6.76
N ILE A 6 -11.90 5.96 6.29
CA ILE A 6 -11.60 6.00 4.85
C ILE A 6 -11.59 4.56 4.35
N SER A 7 -12.39 4.25 3.34
CA SER A 7 -12.45 2.91 2.76
C SER A 7 -11.17 2.56 1.99
N ASN A 8 -10.85 1.27 1.87
CA ASN A 8 -9.67 0.82 1.13
C ASN A 8 -9.70 1.22 -0.35
N GLN A 9 -10.89 1.29 -0.97
CA GLN A 9 -11.06 1.72 -2.36
C GLN A 9 -10.78 3.22 -2.57
N GLN A 10 -10.79 4.01 -1.49
CA GLN A 10 -10.50 5.45 -1.56
C GLN A 10 -8.99 5.74 -1.46
N ILE A 11 -8.15 4.75 -1.16
CA ILE A 11 -6.70 4.90 -1.07
C ILE A 11 -6.09 4.20 -2.28
N THR A 12 -5.55 4.98 -3.21
CA THR A 12 -4.98 4.51 -4.47
C THR A 12 -3.55 4.98 -4.63
N ALA A 13 -2.79 4.35 -5.52
CA ALA A 13 -1.41 4.71 -5.80
C ALA A 13 -1.08 4.44 -7.27
N SER A 14 0.03 5.01 -7.72
CA SER A 14 0.60 4.74 -9.05
C SER A 14 0.87 3.26 -9.29
N SER A 15 1.36 2.56 -8.26
CA SER A 15 1.75 1.15 -8.33
C SER A 15 1.74 0.46 -6.95
N THR A 16 2.10 -0.82 -6.93
CA THR A 16 2.15 -1.64 -5.73
C THR A 16 3.28 -2.65 -5.84
N HIS A 17 4.18 -2.66 -4.85
CA HIS A 17 5.21 -3.69 -4.75
C HIS A 17 4.59 -5.07 -4.49
N ARG A 18 5.16 -6.09 -5.13
CA ARG A 18 4.76 -7.48 -4.99
C ARG A 18 6.00 -8.31 -4.73
N ALA A 19 5.96 -9.12 -3.67
CA ALA A 19 7.02 -10.05 -3.31
C ALA A 19 6.49 -11.50 -3.25
N LEU A 20 7.40 -12.46 -3.09
CA LEU A 20 7.10 -13.89 -2.96
C LEU A 20 6.11 -14.38 -4.03
N PHE A 21 6.46 -14.22 -5.30
CA PHE A 21 5.62 -14.62 -6.44
C PHE A 21 4.20 -14.03 -6.43
N GLY A 22 4.03 -12.85 -5.82
CA GLY A 22 2.75 -12.15 -5.74
C GLY A 22 1.87 -12.51 -4.54
N LEU A 23 2.37 -13.36 -3.62
CA LEU A 23 1.67 -13.68 -2.37
C LEU A 23 1.66 -12.49 -1.41
N GLN A 24 2.72 -11.70 -1.40
CA GLN A 24 2.81 -10.49 -0.58
C GLN A 24 2.66 -9.25 -1.46
N LYS A 25 1.76 -8.35 -1.08
CA LYS A 25 1.45 -7.14 -1.85
C LYS A 25 1.29 -5.96 -0.89
N TRP A 26 2.10 -4.93 -1.08
CA TRP A 26 2.07 -3.72 -0.25
C TRP A 26 1.08 -2.71 -0.83
N TYR A 27 -0.20 -3.08 -0.84
CA TYR A 27 -1.27 -2.24 -1.37
C TYR A 27 -1.36 -0.86 -0.69
N PRO A 28 -1.83 0.17 -1.40
CA PRO A 28 -1.93 1.54 -0.89
C PRO A 28 -2.76 1.66 0.39
N TYR A 29 -3.80 0.85 0.55
CA TYR A 29 -4.62 0.88 1.76
C TYR A 29 -3.92 0.37 3.03
N PHE A 30 -2.70 -0.17 2.92
CA PHE A 30 -1.83 -0.44 4.07
C PHE A 30 -1.07 0.80 4.55
N ALA A 31 -1.08 1.93 3.82
CA ALA A 31 -0.50 3.21 4.24
C ALA A 31 -1.32 3.92 5.33
N ARG A 32 -1.72 3.18 6.36
CA ARG A 32 -2.45 3.70 7.52
C ARG A 32 -1.49 3.81 8.69
N LEU A 33 -1.57 4.93 9.40
CA LEU A 33 -0.81 5.15 10.62
C LEU A 33 -1.08 4.01 11.62
N ASN A 34 -0.03 3.60 12.34
CA ASN A 34 -0.04 2.53 13.35
C ASN A 34 -0.54 1.14 12.87
N LYS A 35 -0.52 0.88 11.56
CA LYS A 35 -0.83 -0.46 11.04
C LYS A 35 0.27 -1.45 11.46
N LYS A 36 -0.13 -2.56 12.07
CA LYS A 36 0.74 -3.67 12.49
C LYS A 36 0.54 -4.88 11.57
N GLY A 37 1.57 -5.72 11.45
CA GLY A 37 1.58 -6.95 10.67
C GLY A 37 2.85 -7.10 9.83
N LEU A 38 2.98 -8.23 9.14
CA LEU A 38 4.11 -8.51 8.25
C LEU A 38 4.15 -7.59 7.02
N VAL A 39 2.97 -7.30 6.46
CA VAL A 39 2.75 -6.31 5.39
C VAL A 39 1.83 -5.25 5.95
N ASN A 40 2.41 -4.11 6.33
CA ASN A 40 1.73 -3.07 7.12
C ASN A 40 1.96 -1.65 6.60
N ALA A 41 2.53 -1.52 5.40
CA ALA A 41 2.75 -0.25 4.74
C ALA A 41 2.48 -0.40 3.24
N TRP A 42 2.44 0.73 2.53
CA TRP A 42 2.52 0.75 1.08
C TRP A 42 3.97 0.95 0.64
N THR A 43 4.32 0.35 -0.50
CA THR A 43 5.52 0.70 -1.25
C THR A 43 5.24 0.53 -2.74
N ALA A 44 5.85 1.38 -3.55
CA ALA A 44 5.70 1.36 -4.99
C ALA A 44 6.40 0.15 -5.63
N ALA A 45 5.99 -0.23 -6.83
CA ALA A 45 6.69 -1.23 -7.61
C ALA A 45 8.10 -0.72 -7.98
N GLU A 46 9.08 -1.63 -8.10
CA GLU A 46 10.49 -1.27 -8.35
C GLU A 46 10.70 -0.50 -9.65
N ASN A 47 9.83 -0.73 -10.64
CA ASN A 47 9.88 -0.08 -11.94
C ASN A 47 9.09 1.25 -12.01
N ASP A 48 8.49 1.69 -10.91
CA ASP A 48 7.75 2.95 -10.84
C ASP A 48 8.71 4.13 -10.61
N ARG A 49 8.93 4.93 -11.66
CA ARG A 49 9.88 6.05 -11.63
C ARG A 49 9.31 7.32 -10.98
N TRP A 50 7.98 7.43 -10.86
CA TRP A 50 7.31 8.62 -10.36
C TRP A 50 6.19 8.20 -9.38
N PRO A 51 6.55 7.58 -8.25
CA PRO A 51 5.56 6.99 -7.37
C PRO A 51 4.71 8.05 -6.67
N TRP A 52 3.40 7.80 -6.60
CA TRP A 52 2.46 8.63 -5.86
C TRP A 52 1.40 7.78 -5.14
N ILE A 53 0.80 8.36 -4.10
CA ILE A 53 -0.32 7.81 -3.33
C ILE A 53 -1.36 8.91 -3.09
N GLN A 54 -2.66 8.59 -3.17
CA GLN A 54 -3.78 9.49 -2.92
C GLN A 54 -4.88 8.80 -2.12
#